data_AF-A0A7T1WVZ1-F1
#
_entry.id   AF-A0A7T1WVZ1-F1
#
_cell.length_a   1.000
_cell.length_b   1.000
_cell.length_c   1.000
_cell.angle_alpha   90.00
_cell.angle_beta   90.00
_cell.angle_gamma   90.00
#
_symmetry.space_group_name_H-M   'P 1'
#
loop_
_entity.id
_entity.type
_entity.pdbx_description
1 polymer ?
#
loop_
_entity_poly.entity_id
_entity_poly.type
_entity_poly.pdbx_seq_one_letter_code
_entity_poly.pdbx_strand_id
1 'polypeptide(L)'
;MRRLLVVGLIAVVAVITAALGYQVRESSSSPTASPSSSASPPVGTPHGDHKRADRKGALGAADDAAPEGVTGFDDGDAGVANLDPDLLRALREAAADAADDGVEFHVNSGWRSPERQNQILREAVLKYGSEEEAARWVATADTSPHVSGDAIDIGRSKAAAWLSQHGAEYGLCQIYRNEPWHYELRTKAIDGGCPRMYADPTQDPRMQQ
;
A
#
# COMPACT_ATOMS: atom_id res chain seq x y z
N MET A 1 44.83 17.39 -2.01
CA MET A 1 44.42 16.33 -1.05
C MET A 1 42.92 16.40 -0.78
N ARG A 2 42.08 16.09 -1.79
CA ARG A 2 40.60 16.07 -1.67
C ARG A 2 39.96 15.23 -2.80
N ARG A 3 40.66 14.17 -3.23
CA ARG A 3 40.21 13.24 -4.30
C ARG A 3 40.30 11.77 -3.88
N LEU A 4 40.33 11.48 -2.58
CA LEU A 4 40.49 10.12 -2.05
C LEU A 4 39.33 9.64 -1.15
N LEU A 5 38.22 10.39 -1.08
CA LEU A 5 37.08 10.03 -0.21
C LEU A 5 35.87 9.39 -0.94
N VAL A 6 35.93 9.22 -2.26
CA VAL A 6 34.77 8.71 -3.05
C VAL A 6 34.87 7.22 -3.39
N VAL A 7 36.00 6.55 -3.08
CA VAL A 7 36.21 5.13 -3.45
C VAL A 7 35.89 4.15 -2.30
N GLY A 8 35.59 4.65 -1.09
CA GLY A 8 35.44 3.82 0.10
C GLY A 8 34.05 3.22 0.38
N LEU A 9 32.98 3.68 -0.27
CA LEU A 9 31.61 3.27 0.10
C LEU A 9 30.98 2.19 -0.81
N ILE A 10 31.58 1.90 -1.97
CA ILE A 10 31.02 0.94 -2.95
C ILE A 10 31.39 -0.53 -2.61
N ALA A 11 32.34 -0.77 -1.70
CA ALA A 11 32.83 -2.11 -1.42
C ALA A 11 32.05 -2.92 -0.35
N VAL A 12 31.08 -2.34 0.36
CA VAL A 12 30.45 -3.01 1.53
C VAL A 12 29.13 -3.73 1.19
N VAL A 13 28.44 -3.40 0.09
CA VAL A 13 27.15 -4.04 -0.24
C VAL A 13 27.31 -5.32 -1.09
N ALA A 14 28.48 -5.54 -1.70
CA ALA A 14 28.73 -6.70 -2.56
C ALA A 14 29.12 -8.00 -1.81
N VAL A 15 29.18 -8.01 -0.47
CA VAL A 15 29.63 -9.19 0.31
C VAL A 15 28.49 -9.99 0.93
N ILE A 16 27.24 -9.49 0.94
CA ILE A 16 26.12 -10.19 1.61
C ILE A 16 25.36 -11.16 0.67
N THR A 17 25.61 -11.15 -0.64
CA THR A 17 24.92 -12.01 -1.62
C THR A 17 25.60 -13.34 -1.95
N ALA A 18 26.67 -13.74 -1.27
CA ALA A 18 27.42 -14.97 -1.58
C ALA A 18 27.58 -15.94 -0.39
N ALA A 19 26.71 -15.89 0.62
CA ALA A 19 26.70 -16.83 1.75
C ALA A 19 25.53 -17.85 1.72
N LEU A 20 24.70 -17.83 0.67
CA LEU A 20 23.58 -18.75 0.47
C LEU A 20 23.85 -19.65 -0.74
N GLY A 21 24.61 -20.72 -0.53
CA GLY A 21 24.72 -21.82 -1.47
C GLY A 21 26.15 -22.28 -1.69
N TYR A 22 26.52 -23.38 -1.03
CA TYR A 22 27.66 -24.30 -1.19
C TYR A 22 27.98 -24.78 0.25
N GLN A 23 27.78 -26.00 0.72
CA GLN A 23 27.98 -27.37 0.19
C GLN A 23 27.09 -28.31 1.07
N VAL A 24 26.12 -29.06 0.57
CA VAL A 24 26.22 -30.43 -0.01
C VAL A 24 27.25 -31.36 0.66
N ARG A 25 26.68 -32.34 1.40
CA ARG A 25 27.00 -33.78 1.59
C ARG A 25 28.31 -34.30 2.21
N GLU A 26 28.03 -35.16 3.20
CA GLU A 26 28.61 -36.49 3.53
C GLU A 26 30.04 -36.66 4.02
N SER A 27 30.18 -37.13 5.26
CA SER A 27 30.81 -38.43 5.65
C SER A 27 30.78 -38.53 7.19
N SER A 28 29.94 -39.39 7.80
CA SER A 28 30.16 -40.81 8.15
C SER A 28 31.05 -41.06 9.38
N SER A 29 30.46 -41.67 10.43
CA SER A 29 30.93 -42.81 11.25
C SER A 29 30.76 -42.65 12.79
N SER A 30 29.83 -43.43 13.37
CA SER A 30 29.74 -43.85 14.80
C SER A 30 30.68 -45.06 15.04
N PRO A 31 30.96 -45.62 16.26
CA PRO A 31 30.12 -45.82 17.47
C PRO A 31 30.86 -45.50 18.82
N THR A 32 30.33 -45.57 20.05
CA THR A 32 29.77 -46.71 20.82
C THR A 32 29.40 -46.26 22.24
N ALA A 33 28.39 -46.92 22.84
CA ALA A 33 28.17 -47.24 24.27
C ALA A 33 27.38 -46.28 25.20
N SER A 34 26.13 -46.68 25.48
CA SER A 34 25.30 -46.38 26.68
C SER A 34 25.65 -47.34 27.83
N PRO A 35 25.17 -47.19 29.10
CA PRO A 35 23.74 -47.36 29.49
C PRO A 35 23.25 -46.44 30.65
N SER A 36 22.00 -45.94 30.64
CA SER A 36 20.77 -46.46 31.29
C SER A 36 20.36 -45.74 32.58
N SER A 37 19.11 -45.23 32.60
CA SER A 37 18.05 -45.48 33.60
C SER A 37 16.81 -44.63 33.23
N SER A 38 15.73 -45.25 32.74
CA SER A 38 14.44 -45.51 33.47
C SER A 38 13.62 -44.23 33.72
N ALA A 39 12.34 -44.04 33.35
CA ALA A 39 11.23 -44.89 32.90
C ALA A 39 10.13 -44.00 32.25
N SER A 40 9.09 -44.61 31.68
CA SER A 40 7.89 -44.04 31.01
C SER A 40 6.70 -44.99 31.28
N PRO A 41 5.42 -44.77 30.86
CA PRO A 41 4.60 -43.58 30.45
C PRO A 41 3.15 -43.74 31.08
N PRO A 42 1.96 -43.52 30.43
CA PRO A 42 1.48 -42.74 29.26
C PRO A 42 0.12 -42.00 29.49
N VAL A 43 -0.51 -41.50 28.40
CA VAL A 43 -1.96 -41.33 28.08
C VAL A 43 -2.20 -39.91 27.53
N GLY A 44 -2.79 -39.60 26.37
CA GLY A 44 -3.41 -40.34 25.26
C GLY A 44 -4.17 -39.30 24.39
N THR A 45 -3.97 -39.31 23.06
CA THR A 45 -4.84 -38.68 22.02
C THR A 45 -6.05 -39.61 21.73
N PRO A 46 -7.16 -39.26 21.02
CA PRO A 46 -7.25 -38.45 19.78
C PRO A 46 -8.61 -37.73 19.43
N HIS A 47 -8.66 -37.03 18.26
CA HIS A 47 -9.79 -36.76 17.32
C HIS A 47 -11.03 -35.95 17.81
N GLY A 48 -11.73 -35.10 17.02
CA GLY A 48 -11.71 -34.79 15.60
C GLY A 48 -12.81 -33.74 15.22
N ASP A 49 -13.01 -33.62 13.91
CA ASP A 49 -14.18 -33.10 13.18
C ASP A 49 -14.34 -31.60 12.81
N HIS A 50 -14.14 -31.39 11.51
CA HIS A 50 -14.66 -30.30 10.68
C HIS A 50 -16.19 -30.41 10.49
N LYS A 51 -16.89 -29.26 10.54
CA LYS A 51 -17.67 -28.64 9.45
C LYS A 51 -18.90 -27.87 9.96
N ARG A 52 -18.84 -26.56 9.68
CA ARG A 52 -19.86 -25.78 8.95
C ARG A 52 -21.18 -25.45 9.67
N ALA A 53 -21.29 -24.18 10.05
CA ALA A 53 -22.51 -23.42 9.85
C ALA A 53 -22.14 -22.02 9.32
N ASP A 54 -22.02 -21.95 7.99
CA ASP A 54 -22.11 -20.72 7.20
C ASP A 54 -23.43 -20.01 7.53
N ARG A 55 -23.36 -18.78 8.05
CA ARG A 55 -24.23 -17.64 7.70
C ARG A 55 -23.55 -16.33 8.12
N LYS A 56 -22.44 -15.99 7.48
CA LYS A 56 -21.94 -14.61 7.48
C LYS A 56 -22.39 -13.99 6.16
N GLY A 57 -23.28 -13.01 6.25
CA GLY A 57 -23.80 -12.29 5.10
C GLY A 57 -22.67 -11.74 4.25
N ALA A 58 -22.79 -11.97 2.94
CA ALA A 58 -22.01 -11.26 1.95
C ALA A 58 -22.35 -9.76 2.04
N LEU A 59 -21.47 -9.01 2.69
CA LEU A 59 -21.43 -7.56 2.65
C LEU A 59 -20.03 -7.21 2.15
N GLY A 60 -19.98 -6.61 0.96
CA GLY A 60 -18.87 -5.81 0.42
C GLY A 60 -17.53 -6.52 0.21
N ALA A 61 -17.33 -7.13 -0.96
CA ALA A 61 -16.01 -7.56 -1.42
C ALA A 61 -15.33 -6.56 -2.39
N ALA A 62 -15.89 -5.35 -2.55
CA ALA A 62 -15.45 -4.38 -3.57
C ALA A 62 -14.79 -3.12 -2.99
N ASP A 63 -14.68 -2.97 -1.67
CA ASP A 63 -14.39 -1.67 -1.04
C ASP A 63 -13.04 -1.64 -0.28
N ASP A 64 -12.24 -2.70 -0.38
CA ASP A 64 -11.22 -2.97 0.64
C ASP A 64 -9.85 -2.35 0.33
N ALA A 65 -9.42 -2.61 -0.87
CA ALA A 65 -8.23 -2.21 -1.58
C ALA A 65 -8.55 -2.71 -2.98
N ALA A 66 -8.17 -1.98 -4.01
CA ALA A 66 -8.32 -2.54 -5.33
C ALA A 66 -7.54 -3.87 -5.35
N PRO A 67 -8.12 -4.99 -5.85
CA PRO A 67 -7.38 -6.23 -5.96
C PRO A 67 -6.04 -6.00 -6.67
N GLU A 68 -5.03 -6.83 -6.38
CA GLU A 68 -3.74 -6.67 -7.06
C GLU A 68 -3.96 -6.66 -8.58
N GLY A 69 -3.48 -5.59 -9.22
CA GLY A 69 -3.59 -5.44 -10.67
C GLY A 69 -4.68 -4.50 -11.16
N VAL A 70 -5.55 -3.92 -10.30
CA VAL A 70 -6.50 -2.90 -10.77
C VAL A 70 -5.78 -1.66 -11.28
N THR A 71 -6.28 -1.15 -12.39
CA THR A 71 -5.82 0.01 -13.13
C THR A 71 -6.97 1.02 -13.28
N GLY A 72 -6.67 2.21 -13.78
CA GLY A 72 -7.71 3.20 -14.12
C GLY A 72 -8.66 2.75 -15.23
N PHE A 73 -8.42 1.62 -15.90
CA PHE A 73 -9.24 1.12 -17.01
C PHE A 73 -10.24 0.03 -16.59
N ASP A 74 -10.24 -0.37 -15.32
CA ASP A 74 -11.11 -1.43 -14.81
C ASP A 74 -12.49 -0.90 -14.39
N ASP A 75 -13.33 -0.58 -15.37
CA ASP A 75 -14.69 -0.02 -15.16
C ASP A 75 -15.63 -0.89 -14.31
N GLY A 76 -15.29 -2.18 -14.10
CA GLY A 76 -16.05 -3.08 -13.24
C GLY A 76 -15.73 -2.98 -11.76
N ASP A 77 -14.62 -2.32 -11.40
CA ASP A 77 -14.22 -2.10 -10.02
C ASP A 77 -14.94 -0.88 -9.43
N ALA A 78 -15.55 -1.02 -8.26
CA ALA A 78 -16.31 0.06 -7.63
C ALA A 78 -15.43 1.26 -7.24
N GLY A 79 -14.16 1.02 -6.92
CA GLY A 79 -13.18 2.06 -6.63
C GLY A 79 -12.83 2.89 -7.85
N VAL A 80 -12.93 2.34 -9.06
CA VAL A 80 -12.68 3.07 -10.32
C VAL A 80 -13.98 3.69 -10.87
N ALA A 81 -15.06 2.92 -10.89
CA ALA A 81 -16.33 3.29 -11.51
C ALA A 81 -17.03 4.49 -10.83
N ASN A 82 -16.76 4.71 -9.54
CA ASN A 82 -17.36 5.79 -8.75
C ASN A 82 -16.42 6.99 -8.53
N LEU A 83 -15.29 7.05 -9.23
CA LEU A 83 -14.46 8.27 -9.22
C LEU A 83 -15.19 9.41 -9.91
N ASP A 84 -14.82 10.63 -9.53
CA ASP A 84 -15.18 11.81 -10.30
C ASP A 84 -14.76 11.62 -11.77
N PRO A 85 -15.67 11.83 -12.75
CA PRO A 85 -15.37 11.56 -14.15
C PRO A 85 -14.19 12.35 -14.72
N ASP A 86 -13.94 13.57 -14.24
CA ASP A 86 -12.81 14.37 -14.69
C ASP A 86 -11.50 13.85 -14.09
N LEU A 87 -11.51 13.40 -12.82
CA LEU A 87 -10.37 12.69 -12.22
C LEU A 87 -10.07 11.40 -12.98
N LEU A 88 -11.07 10.58 -13.29
CA LEU A 88 -10.88 9.32 -14.01
C LEU A 88 -10.32 9.57 -15.42
N ARG A 89 -10.79 10.61 -16.12
CA ARG A 89 -10.24 11.01 -17.42
C ARG A 89 -8.77 11.38 -17.30
N ALA A 90 -8.41 12.27 -16.37
CA ALA A 90 -7.04 12.69 -16.15
C ALA A 90 -6.12 11.51 -15.79
N LEU A 91 -6.60 10.60 -14.94
CA LEU A 91 -5.89 9.37 -14.57
C LEU A 91 -5.59 8.49 -15.80
N ARG A 92 -6.57 8.31 -16.70
CA ARG A 92 -6.42 7.48 -17.90
C ARG A 92 -5.47 8.10 -18.91
N GLU A 93 -5.53 9.42 -19.10
CA GLU A 93 -4.59 10.16 -19.95
C GLU A 93 -3.16 10.01 -19.42
N ALA A 94 -2.94 10.28 -18.13
CA ALA A 94 -1.64 10.10 -17.50
C ALA A 94 -1.14 8.65 -17.56
N ALA A 95 -2.01 7.67 -17.34
CA ALA A 95 -1.64 6.26 -17.37
C ALA A 95 -1.26 5.78 -18.79
N ALA A 96 -1.91 6.32 -19.83
CA ALA A 96 -1.58 6.00 -21.22
C ALA A 96 -0.19 6.53 -21.59
N ASP A 97 0.10 7.79 -21.24
CA ASP A 97 1.41 8.39 -21.54
C ASP A 97 2.53 7.77 -20.69
N ALA A 98 2.26 7.45 -19.42
CA ALA A 98 3.21 6.76 -18.56
C ALA A 98 3.57 5.35 -19.08
N ALA A 99 2.64 4.68 -19.79
CA ALA A 99 2.90 3.38 -20.38
C ALA A 99 3.95 3.43 -21.51
N ASP A 100 4.04 4.54 -22.24
CA ASP A 100 5.09 4.77 -23.25
C ASP A 100 6.48 4.87 -22.62
N ASP A 101 6.55 5.27 -21.34
CA ASP A 101 7.76 5.26 -20.51
C ASP A 101 7.99 3.93 -19.76
N GLY A 102 7.14 2.92 -20.00
CA GLY A 102 7.19 1.62 -19.33
C GLY A 102 6.76 1.67 -17.86
N VAL A 103 5.92 2.63 -17.48
CA VAL A 103 5.36 2.79 -16.14
C VAL A 103 3.87 2.45 -16.16
N GLU A 104 3.50 1.39 -15.43
CA GLU A 104 2.10 0.99 -15.26
C GLU A 104 1.52 1.56 -13.97
N PHE A 105 0.32 2.14 -14.05
CA PHE A 105 -0.41 2.65 -12.89
C PHE A 105 -1.31 1.58 -12.32
N HIS A 106 -1.14 1.31 -11.03
CA HIS A 106 -2.09 0.50 -10.28
C HIS A 106 -2.82 1.37 -9.28
N VAL A 107 -4.12 1.14 -9.18
CA VAL A 107 -4.95 1.75 -8.15
C VAL A 107 -4.82 0.89 -6.90
N ASN A 108 -4.38 1.47 -5.78
CA ASN A 108 -4.48 0.81 -4.47
C ASN A 108 -5.86 1.04 -3.86
N SER A 109 -6.41 2.25 -4.01
CA SER A 109 -7.73 2.63 -3.52
C SER A 109 -8.26 3.82 -4.31
N GLY A 110 -9.44 3.70 -4.89
CA GLY A 110 -10.15 4.83 -5.49
C GLY A 110 -11.31 5.26 -4.60
N TRP A 111 -12.52 5.30 -5.14
CA TRP A 111 -13.71 5.58 -4.36
C TRP A 111 -13.89 4.58 -3.20
N ARG A 112 -14.40 5.07 -2.06
CA ARG A 112 -14.75 4.25 -0.88
C ARG A 112 -16.13 4.61 -0.36
N SER A 113 -16.89 3.60 0.08
CA SER A 113 -18.13 3.83 0.80
C SER A 113 -17.92 4.54 2.15
N PRO A 114 -18.88 5.34 2.64
CA PRO A 114 -18.83 5.94 3.98
C PRO A 114 -18.64 4.90 5.10
N GLU A 115 -19.31 3.75 5.00
CA GLU A 115 -19.21 2.66 5.97
C GLU A 115 -17.79 2.11 6.03
N ARG A 116 -17.15 1.96 4.87
CA ARG A 116 -15.75 1.56 4.75
C ARG A 116 -14.83 2.59 5.38
N GLN A 117 -15.00 3.86 5.04
CA GLN A 117 -14.19 4.94 5.59
C GLN A 117 -14.24 4.96 7.12
N ASN A 118 -15.44 4.80 7.69
CA ASN A 118 -15.63 4.69 9.13
C ASN A 118 -14.95 3.46 9.74
N GLN A 119 -14.90 2.35 9.02
CA GLN A 119 -14.20 1.14 9.48
C GLN A 119 -12.68 1.36 9.55
N ILE A 120 -12.06 1.89 8.50
CA ILE A 120 -10.61 2.13 8.50
C ILE A 120 -10.21 3.23 9.50
N LEU A 121 -11.09 4.20 9.77
CA LEU A 121 -10.85 5.19 10.82
C LEU A 121 -10.80 4.51 12.19
N ARG A 122 -11.77 3.63 12.51
CA ARG A 122 -11.74 2.86 13.76
C ARG A 122 -10.46 2.01 13.88
N GLU A 123 -10.02 1.39 12.80
CA GLU A 123 -8.78 0.61 12.77
C GLU A 123 -7.54 1.49 12.99
N ALA A 124 -7.51 2.68 12.39
CA ALA A 124 -6.45 3.65 12.59
C ALA A 124 -6.40 4.14 14.05
N VAL A 125 -7.56 4.41 14.67
CA VAL A 125 -7.63 4.78 16.10
C VAL A 125 -7.08 3.66 16.99
N LEU A 126 -7.44 2.41 16.71
CA LEU A 126 -6.89 1.25 17.44
C LEU A 126 -5.38 1.11 17.26
N LYS A 127 -4.87 1.41 16.06
CA LYS A 127 -3.44 1.31 15.72
C LYS A 127 -2.61 2.45 16.33
N TYR A 128 -3.12 3.68 16.29
CA TYR A 128 -2.37 4.88 16.67
C TYR A 128 -2.72 5.40 18.07
N GLY A 129 -3.74 4.82 18.72
CA GLY A 129 -4.08 5.03 20.12
C GLY A 129 -5.01 6.22 20.39
N SER A 130 -5.28 7.09 19.40
CA SER A 130 -6.23 8.19 19.53
C SER A 130 -6.79 8.61 18.17
N GLU A 131 -7.92 9.32 18.17
CA GLU A 131 -8.46 9.98 16.99
C GLU A 131 -7.53 11.05 16.45
N GLU A 132 -6.84 11.79 17.33
CA GLU A 132 -5.89 12.84 16.96
C GLU A 132 -4.71 12.28 16.15
N GLU A 133 -4.11 11.17 16.61
CA GLU A 133 -3.01 10.52 15.88
C GLU A 133 -3.50 9.81 14.61
N ALA A 134 -4.71 9.25 14.62
CA ALA A 134 -5.31 8.62 13.44
C ALA A 134 -5.64 9.64 12.34
N ALA A 135 -6.06 10.86 12.71
CA ALA A 135 -6.41 11.93 11.77
C ALA A 135 -5.23 12.38 10.89
N ARG A 136 -3.99 12.01 11.26
CA ARG A 136 -2.80 12.21 10.43
C ARG A 136 -2.71 11.29 9.22
N TRP A 137 -3.60 10.30 9.12
CA TRP A 137 -3.56 9.26 8.08
C TRP A 137 -4.93 8.92 7.50
N VAL A 138 -6.00 9.09 8.27
CA VAL A 138 -7.34 8.65 7.88
C VAL A 138 -8.36 9.73 8.22
N ALA A 139 -9.00 10.27 7.18
CA ALA A 139 -10.10 11.22 7.30
C ALA A 139 -11.40 10.54 7.77
N THR A 140 -12.35 11.35 8.24
CA THR A 140 -13.73 10.90 8.53
C THR A 140 -14.48 10.59 7.24
N ALA A 141 -15.62 9.90 7.35
CA ALA A 141 -16.48 9.65 6.20
C ALA A 141 -16.99 10.95 5.53
N ASP A 142 -17.24 11.99 6.32
CA ASP A 142 -17.81 13.25 5.83
C ASP A 142 -16.79 14.11 5.07
N THR A 143 -15.49 13.96 5.37
CA THR A 143 -14.44 14.82 4.79
C THR A 143 -13.52 14.09 3.81
N SER A 144 -13.55 12.75 3.76
CA SER A 144 -12.64 11.96 2.94
C SER A 144 -12.85 12.18 1.43
N PRO A 145 -11.82 12.62 0.70
CA PRO A 145 -11.89 12.75 -0.77
C PRO A 145 -12.13 11.42 -1.50
N HIS A 146 -11.78 10.29 -0.89
CA HIS A 146 -12.13 8.98 -1.44
C HIS A 146 -13.63 8.70 -1.39
N VAL A 147 -14.34 9.26 -0.40
CA VAL A 147 -15.79 9.07 -0.29
C VAL A 147 -16.54 9.91 -1.33
N SER A 148 -16.04 11.12 -1.63
CA SER A 148 -16.58 11.95 -2.69
C SER A 148 -16.14 11.53 -4.11
N GLY A 149 -15.17 10.61 -4.23
CA GLY A 149 -14.62 10.18 -5.51
C GLY A 149 -13.55 11.12 -6.09
N ASP A 150 -13.08 12.09 -5.29
CA ASP A 150 -12.14 13.13 -5.71
C ASP A 150 -10.66 12.76 -5.49
N ALA A 151 -10.38 11.55 -4.99
CA ALA A 151 -9.02 11.06 -4.74
C ALA A 151 -8.78 9.65 -5.24
N ILE A 152 -7.51 9.40 -5.53
CA ILE A 152 -6.99 8.11 -5.96
C ILE A 152 -5.64 7.83 -5.28
N ASP A 153 -5.51 6.63 -4.73
CA ASP A 153 -4.26 6.12 -4.20
C ASP A 153 -3.58 5.28 -5.29
N ILE A 154 -2.42 5.75 -5.76
CA ILE A 154 -1.63 5.07 -6.78
C ILE A 154 -0.55 4.21 -6.13
N GLY A 155 -0.57 2.93 -6.48
CA GLY A 155 0.41 1.94 -6.05
C GLY A 155 1.72 2.02 -6.80
N ARG A 156 2.74 1.36 -6.23
CA ARG A 156 4.12 1.22 -6.73
C ARG A 156 4.90 2.53 -6.81
N SER A 157 6.15 2.48 -6.33
CA SER A 157 7.03 3.65 -6.27
C SER A 157 7.35 4.27 -7.64
N LYS A 158 7.34 3.48 -8.72
CA LYS A 158 7.60 4.00 -10.08
C LYS A 158 6.49 4.92 -10.59
N ALA A 159 5.22 4.56 -10.39
CA ALA A 159 4.08 5.39 -10.80
C ALA A 159 4.06 6.70 -10.01
N ALA A 160 4.27 6.64 -8.70
CA ALA A 160 4.41 7.83 -7.87
C ALA A 160 5.59 8.73 -8.31
N ALA A 161 6.74 8.14 -8.67
CA ALA A 161 7.88 8.90 -9.17
C ALA A 161 7.62 9.56 -10.54
N TRP A 162 6.85 8.90 -11.41
CA TRP A 162 6.42 9.46 -12.69
C TRP A 162 5.44 10.63 -12.47
N LEU A 163 4.41 10.42 -11.63
CA LEU A 163 3.44 11.48 -11.28
C LEU A 163 4.08 12.67 -10.55
N SER A 164 5.14 12.47 -9.77
CA SER A 164 5.89 13.58 -9.18
C SER A 164 6.55 14.48 -10.23
N GLN A 165 6.81 13.99 -11.43
CA GLN A 165 7.46 14.75 -12.51
C GLN A 165 6.43 15.28 -13.52
N HIS A 166 5.44 14.48 -13.86
CA HIS A 166 4.49 14.74 -14.96
C HIS A 166 3.07 15.04 -14.50
N GLY A 167 2.72 14.73 -13.25
CA GLY A 167 1.32 14.76 -12.78
C GLY A 167 0.63 16.12 -12.94
N ALA A 168 1.38 17.22 -12.78
CA ALA A 168 0.86 18.58 -12.95
C ALA A 168 0.27 18.82 -14.35
N GLU A 169 0.84 18.20 -15.40
CA GLU A 169 0.40 18.33 -16.79
C GLU A 169 -1.03 17.79 -17.01
N TYR A 170 -1.46 16.86 -16.15
CA TYR A 170 -2.81 16.27 -16.13
C TYR A 170 -3.67 16.83 -14.99
N GLY A 171 -3.13 17.75 -14.19
CA GLY A 171 -3.76 18.23 -12.97
C GLY A 171 -3.76 17.22 -11.82
N LEU A 172 -3.04 16.10 -11.90
CA LEU A 172 -2.94 15.09 -10.85
C LEU A 172 -1.86 15.49 -9.85
N CYS A 173 -2.27 15.85 -8.63
CA CYS A 173 -1.36 16.39 -7.63
C CYS A 173 -1.36 15.57 -6.35
N GLN A 174 -0.15 15.26 -5.87
CA GLN A 174 0.04 14.79 -4.50
C GLN A 174 -0.38 15.91 -3.53
N ILE A 175 -1.26 15.60 -2.58
CA ILE A 175 -1.80 16.60 -1.65
C ILE A 175 -1.08 16.57 -0.29
N TYR A 176 -0.71 15.38 0.20
CA TYR A 176 -0.11 15.19 1.51
C TYR A 176 1.31 14.63 1.41
N ARG A 177 2.28 15.26 2.09
CA ARG A 177 3.68 14.83 2.06
C ARG A 177 3.92 13.45 2.67
N ASN A 178 3.13 13.07 3.67
CA ASN A 178 3.21 11.76 4.31
C ASN A 178 2.51 10.64 3.51
N GLU A 179 1.82 10.96 2.42
CA GLU A 179 1.06 10.02 1.60
C GLU A 179 1.47 10.17 0.12
N PRO A 180 2.66 9.67 -0.28
CA PRO A 180 3.15 9.75 -1.66
C PRO A 180 2.31 8.98 -2.68
N TRP A 181 1.35 8.19 -2.21
CA TRP A 181 0.38 7.47 -3.02
C TRP A 181 -0.90 8.28 -3.28
N HIS A 182 -1.24 9.31 -2.50
CA HIS A 182 -2.53 10.01 -2.56
C HIS A 182 -2.51 11.17 -3.55
N TYR A 183 -3.32 11.08 -4.62
CA TYR A 183 -3.45 12.11 -5.64
C TYR A 183 -4.89 12.60 -5.77
N GLU A 184 -5.05 13.89 -6.06
CA GLU A 184 -6.34 14.52 -6.35
C GLU A 184 -6.24 15.38 -7.61
N LEU A 185 -7.39 15.60 -8.27
CA LEU A 185 -7.45 16.51 -9.40
C LEU A 185 -7.39 17.97 -8.94
N ARG A 186 -6.50 18.73 -9.58
CA ARG A 186 -6.28 20.17 -9.42
C ARG A 186 -6.07 20.76 -10.81
N THR A 187 -7.15 21.04 -11.53
CA THR A 187 -7.09 21.52 -12.93
C THR A 187 -6.21 22.76 -13.12
N LYS A 188 -6.14 23.66 -12.13
CA LYS A 188 -5.23 24.82 -12.14
C LYS A 188 -3.74 24.45 -12.17
N ALA A 189 -3.38 23.22 -11.84
CA ALA A 189 -2.00 22.76 -11.87
C ALA A 189 -1.45 22.57 -13.29
N ILE A 190 -2.32 22.42 -14.29
CA ILE A 190 -1.92 22.32 -15.70
C ILE A 190 -1.18 23.59 -16.13
N ASP A 191 -1.65 24.76 -15.71
CA ASP A 191 -1.02 26.05 -16.03
C ASP A 191 -0.06 26.55 -14.93
N GLY A 192 -0.31 26.16 -13.67
CA GLY A 192 0.32 26.76 -12.49
C GLY A 192 1.20 25.84 -11.66
N GLY A 193 1.30 24.55 -12.00
CA GLY A 193 1.91 23.52 -11.18
C GLY A 193 1.06 23.13 -9.96
N CYS A 194 1.41 22.01 -9.33
CA CYS A 194 0.67 21.52 -8.17
C CYS A 194 0.74 22.48 -6.98
N PRO A 195 -0.35 22.59 -6.20
CA PRO A 195 -0.35 23.42 -5.00
C PRO A 195 0.67 22.90 -3.99
N ARG A 196 1.06 23.77 -3.04
CA ARG A 196 1.92 23.35 -1.92
C ARG A 196 1.22 22.24 -1.13
N MET A 197 1.90 21.11 -1.01
CA MET A 197 1.44 19.99 -0.18
C MET A 197 1.29 20.38 1.30
N TYR A 198 0.30 19.79 1.93
CA TYR A 198 0.16 19.74 3.38
C TYR A 198 1.18 18.77 3.99
N ALA A 199 1.49 18.91 5.28
CA ALA A 199 2.31 17.91 5.97
C ALA A 199 1.59 16.56 6.03
N ASP A 200 0.31 16.60 6.40
CA ASP A 200 -0.62 15.48 6.53
C ASP A 200 -2.07 16.03 6.51
N PRO A 201 -3.11 15.17 6.50
CA PRO A 201 -4.50 15.59 6.42
C PRO A 201 -4.95 16.57 7.51
N THR A 202 -4.31 16.60 8.69
CA THR A 202 -4.70 17.52 9.78
C THR A 202 -4.50 19.00 9.43
N GLN A 203 -3.65 19.30 8.43
CA GLN A 203 -3.41 20.66 7.95
C GLN A 203 -4.34 21.08 6.80
N ASP A 204 -5.14 20.17 6.26
CA ASP A 204 -6.10 20.48 5.21
C ASP A 204 -7.38 21.05 5.84
N PRO A 205 -7.78 22.30 5.52
CA PRO A 205 -8.99 22.91 6.06
C PRO A 205 -10.27 22.10 5.78
N ARG A 206 -10.29 21.29 4.72
CA ARG A 206 -11.43 20.41 4.41
C ARG A 206 -11.66 19.35 5.49
N MET A 207 -10.62 18.95 6.20
CA MET A 207 -10.64 17.89 7.22
C MET A 207 -11.02 18.40 8.62
N GLN A 208 -11.26 19.72 8.77
CA GLN A 208 -11.50 20.37 10.06
C GLN A 208 -12.98 20.69 10.32
N GLN A 209 -13.90 20.05 9.58
CA GLN A 209 -15.34 20.29 9.65
C GLN A 209 -16.01 19.50 10.77
#